data_AF-A0A139X1E6-F1
#
_entry.id   AF-A0A139X1E6-F1
#
_cell.length_a   1.000
_cell.length_b   1.000
_cell.length_c   1.000
_cell.angle_alpha   90.00
_cell.angle_beta   90.00
_cell.angle_gamma   90.00
#
_symmetry.space_group_name_H-M   'P 1'
#
loop_
_entity.id
_entity.type
_entity.pdbx_description
1 polymer ?
#
loop_
_entity_poly.entity_id
_entity_poly.type
_entity_poly.pdbx_seq_one_letter_code
_entity_poly.pdbx_strand_id
1 'polypeptide(L)'
;MLGKATLLEAIAGKNRGLIATEQEKQAILIAIAKLEDLNPTPCPVEAPNLLDGNWRLVYTTSRALLNIDNLPLYKLGQIYQYIRIQTNSVYNIAEVYGLPLLESIVSVAAKFEPVSGRRINVKFERSIIGLQRLLGYSSPETFIQQIEAGKKFTAIDFALNSNEQQGWLDITYLDNNLRIGRGNEGSVFVLIKA
;
A
#
# COMPACT_ATOMS: atom_id res chain seq x y z
N MET A 1 -3.94 -16.34 16.79
CA MET A 1 -4.98 -15.39 17.26
C MET A 1 -6.22 -15.57 16.40
N LEU A 2 -7.35 -15.96 17.01
CA LEU A 2 -8.58 -16.35 16.29
C LEU A 2 -9.06 -15.26 15.31
N GLY A 3 -8.99 -13.98 15.69
CA GLY A 3 -9.50 -12.87 14.87
C GLY A 3 -8.74 -12.62 13.57
N LYS A 4 -7.43 -12.89 13.53
CA LYS A 4 -6.61 -12.70 12.33
C LYS A 4 -6.99 -13.68 11.21
N ALA A 5 -7.17 -14.95 11.56
CA ALA A 5 -7.58 -15.98 10.61
C ALA A 5 -8.96 -15.63 10.02
N THR A 6 -9.92 -15.26 10.88
CA THR A 6 -11.26 -14.83 10.44
C THR A 6 -11.22 -13.66 9.47
N LEU A 7 -10.38 -12.64 9.72
CA LEU A 7 -10.22 -11.51 8.80
C LEU A 7 -9.66 -11.95 7.44
N LEU A 8 -8.60 -12.76 7.44
CA LEU A 8 -7.97 -13.22 6.21
C LEU A 8 -8.90 -14.14 5.39
N GLU A 9 -9.67 -14.99 6.04
CA GLU A 9 -10.72 -15.82 5.42
C GLU A 9 -11.81 -14.95 4.79
N ALA A 10 -12.27 -13.90 5.49
CA ALA A 10 -13.29 -12.99 4.96
C ALA A 10 -12.79 -12.19 3.74
N ILE A 11 -11.49 -11.88 3.69
CA ILE A 11 -10.83 -11.19 2.57
C ILE A 11 -10.54 -12.14 1.40
N ALA A 12 -10.39 -13.44 1.67
CA ALA A 12 -10.00 -14.42 0.67
C ALA A 12 -10.98 -14.42 -0.52
N GLY A 13 -10.43 -14.43 -1.73
CA GLY A 13 -11.22 -14.40 -2.96
C GLY A 13 -11.87 -13.05 -3.29
N LYS A 14 -11.77 -12.01 -2.46
CA LYS A 14 -12.41 -10.69 -2.71
C LYS A 14 -11.65 -9.79 -3.69
N ASN A 15 -10.57 -10.29 -4.29
CA ASN A 15 -9.72 -9.56 -5.24
C ASN A 15 -9.30 -8.17 -4.68
N ARG A 16 -8.73 -8.15 -3.46
CA ARG A 16 -8.37 -6.92 -2.70
C ARG A 16 -9.54 -5.99 -2.34
N GLY A 17 -10.77 -6.45 -2.45
CA GLY A 17 -11.98 -5.67 -2.19
C GLY A 17 -12.76 -5.28 -3.44
N LEU A 18 -12.22 -5.55 -4.65
CA LEU A 18 -12.86 -5.22 -5.93
C LEU A 18 -14.23 -5.86 -6.12
N ILE A 19 -14.38 -7.12 -5.70
CA ILE A 19 -15.61 -7.89 -5.92
C ILE A 19 -16.38 -8.16 -4.62
N ALA A 20 -16.03 -7.48 -3.52
CA ALA A 20 -16.74 -7.62 -2.25
C ALA A 20 -18.09 -6.90 -2.31
N THR A 21 -19.15 -7.57 -1.83
CA THR A 21 -20.48 -6.93 -1.69
C THR A 21 -20.47 -5.93 -0.53
N GLU A 22 -21.46 -5.03 -0.46
CA GLU A 22 -21.56 -4.08 0.67
C GLU A 22 -21.70 -4.79 2.03
N GLN A 23 -22.43 -5.91 2.08
CA GLN A 23 -22.56 -6.72 3.29
C GLN A 23 -21.22 -7.35 3.69
N GLU A 24 -20.45 -7.84 2.72
CA GLU A 24 -19.11 -8.40 2.96
C GLU A 24 -18.12 -7.33 3.40
N LYS A 25 -18.15 -6.14 2.78
CA LYS A 25 -17.35 -4.99 3.22
C LYS A 25 -17.64 -4.64 4.67
N GLN A 26 -18.92 -4.59 5.06
CA GLN A 26 -19.30 -4.32 6.45
C GLN A 26 -18.80 -5.42 7.41
N ALA A 27 -18.92 -6.69 7.04
CA ALA A 27 -18.40 -7.79 7.84
C ALA A 27 -16.87 -7.74 8.00
N ILE A 28 -16.15 -7.42 6.93
CA ILE A 28 -14.69 -7.23 6.95
C ILE A 28 -14.32 -6.05 7.84
N LEU A 29 -15.01 -4.92 7.74
CA LEU A 29 -14.76 -3.75 8.60
C LEU A 29 -14.99 -4.04 10.08
N ILE A 30 -16.00 -4.85 10.43
CA ILE A 30 -16.24 -5.31 11.80
C ILE A 30 -15.08 -6.21 12.27
N ALA A 31 -14.61 -7.14 11.43
CA ALA A 31 -13.48 -7.99 11.76
C ALA A 31 -12.18 -7.19 11.94
N ILE A 32 -11.97 -6.15 11.12
CA ILE A 32 -10.85 -5.21 11.25
C ILE A 32 -10.92 -4.48 12.59
N ALA A 33 -12.08 -3.88 12.94
CA ALA A 33 -12.24 -3.14 14.19
C ALA A 33 -11.92 -4.02 15.41
N LYS A 34 -12.45 -5.24 15.44
CA LYS A 34 -12.16 -6.22 16.51
C LYS A 34 -10.68 -6.54 16.64
N LEU A 35 -9.95 -6.55 15.52
CA LEU A 35 -8.52 -6.83 15.52
C LEU A 35 -7.71 -5.61 15.95
N GLU A 36 -8.11 -4.41 15.54
CA GLU A 36 -7.52 -3.14 15.98
C GLU A 36 -7.61 -2.95 17.51
N ASP A 37 -8.71 -3.38 18.13
CA ASP A 37 -8.89 -3.37 19.60
C ASP A 37 -7.91 -4.31 20.32
N LEU A 38 -7.42 -5.34 19.63
CA LEU A 38 -6.49 -6.35 20.13
C LEU A 38 -5.07 -6.14 19.59
N ASN A 39 -4.75 -4.93 19.13
CA ASN A 39 -3.45 -4.61 18.55
C ASN A 39 -2.31 -4.91 19.55
N PRO A 40 -1.40 -5.85 19.23
CA PRO A 40 -0.30 -6.21 20.13
C PRO A 40 0.79 -5.13 20.21
N THR A 41 0.76 -4.13 19.33
CA THR A 41 1.76 -3.05 19.26
C THR A 41 1.08 -1.69 19.43
N PRO A 42 0.86 -1.18 20.66
CA PRO A 42 0.08 0.04 20.91
C PRO A 42 0.60 1.31 20.21
N CYS A 43 1.91 1.41 20.02
CA CYS A 43 2.59 2.46 19.25
C CYS A 43 3.32 1.88 18.03
N PRO A 44 2.62 1.51 16.93
CA PRO A 44 3.24 0.89 15.76
C PRO A 44 4.37 1.69 15.12
N VAL A 45 4.27 3.03 15.16
CA VAL A 45 5.28 3.94 14.56
C VAL A 45 6.61 3.87 15.32
N GLU A 46 6.57 3.49 16.60
CA GLU A 46 7.75 3.35 17.47
C GLU A 46 8.31 1.91 17.47
N ALA A 47 7.77 1.01 16.63
CA ALA A 47 8.20 -0.38 16.51
C ALA A 47 8.93 -0.65 15.17
N PRO A 48 10.14 -0.09 14.96
CA PRO A 48 10.83 -0.11 13.66
C PRO A 48 11.11 -1.53 13.16
N ASN A 49 11.45 -2.46 14.06
CA ASN A 49 11.72 -3.86 13.72
C ASN A 49 10.50 -4.59 13.13
N LEU A 50 9.29 -4.14 13.48
CA LEU A 50 8.05 -4.69 12.95
C LEU A 50 7.62 -3.94 11.68
N LEU A 51 7.69 -2.61 11.70
CA LEU A 51 7.16 -1.74 10.65
C LEU A 51 8.02 -1.72 9.38
N ASP A 52 9.35 -1.79 9.53
CA ASP A 52 10.28 -1.80 8.40
C ASP A 52 10.11 -3.06 7.53
N GLY A 53 10.24 -2.88 6.23
CA GLY A 53 10.21 -3.95 5.26
C GLY A 53 9.06 -3.85 4.25
N ASN A 54 8.74 -5.00 3.67
CA ASN A 54 7.93 -5.10 2.46
C ASN A 54 6.53 -5.59 2.85
N TRP A 55 5.51 -4.87 2.39
CA TRP A 55 4.12 -5.16 2.72
C TRP A 55 3.31 -5.34 1.45
N ARG A 56 2.54 -6.41 1.33
CA ARG A 56 1.64 -6.67 0.21
C ARG A 56 0.21 -6.38 0.61
N LEU A 57 -0.48 -5.56 -0.16
CA LEU A 57 -1.89 -5.23 0.06
C LEU A 57 -2.76 -6.44 -0.25
N VAL A 58 -3.54 -6.89 0.73
CA VAL A 58 -4.51 -7.99 0.57
C VAL A 58 -5.94 -7.51 0.54
N TYR A 59 -6.23 -6.32 1.08
CA TYR A 59 -7.55 -5.71 1.03
C TYR A 59 -7.48 -4.19 1.16
N THR A 60 -8.34 -3.48 0.44
CA THR A 60 -8.57 -2.04 0.64
C THR A 60 -10.00 -1.62 0.34
N THR A 61 -10.43 -0.52 0.94
CA THR A 61 -11.66 0.20 0.56
C THR A 61 -11.37 1.46 -0.29
N SER A 62 -10.10 1.72 -0.63
CA SER A 62 -9.69 2.90 -1.39
C SER A 62 -10.24 2.88 -2.81
N ARG A 63 -11.15 3.81 -3.11
CA ARG A 63 -11.70 3.97 -4.47
C ARG A 63 -10.63 4.35 -5.48
N ALA A 64 -9.64 5.16 -5.08
CA ALA A 64 -8.55 5.56 -5.97
C ALA A 64 -7.76 4.34 -6.49
N LEU A 65 -7.47 3.37 -5.63
CA LEU A 65 -6.80 2.12 -6.03
C LEU A 65 -7.74 1.18 -6.78
N LEU A 66 -8.97 0.99 -6.30
CA LEU A 66 -9.91 0.04 -6.89
C LEU A 66 -10.43 0.47 -8.27
N ASN A 67 -10.54 1.78 -8.52
CA ASN A 67 -11.00 2.32 -9.81
C ASN A 67 -10.00 2.10 -10.96
N ILE A 68 -8.77 1.64 -10.69
CA ILE A 68 -7.83 1.25 -11.74
C ILE A 68 -8.41 0.11 -12.60
N ASP A 69 -9.21 -0.78 -12.01
CA ASP A 69 -9.86 -1.90 -12.70
C ASP A 69 -11.06 -1.45 -13.58
N ASN A 70 -11.47 -0.18 -13.50
CA ASN A 70 -12.50 0.39 -14.40
C ASN A 70 -11.91 0.85 -15.75
N LEU A 71 -10.58 0.85 -15.90
CA LEU A 71 -9.94 1.20 -17.17
C LEU A 71 -10.04 0.02 -18.14
N PRO A 72 -10.58 0.21 -19.36
CA PRO A 72 -10.72 -0.88 -20.31
C PRO A 72 -9.33 -1.46 -20.64
N LEU A 73 -9.26 -2.79 -20.71
CA LEU A 73 -8.04 -3.57 -21.02
C LEU A 73 -6.97 -3.60 -19.93
N TYR A 74 -7.17 -2.96 -18.78
CA TYR A 74 -6.23 -3.00 -17.65
C TYR A 74 -6.86 -3.69 -16.45
N LYS A 75 -6.04 -4.42 -15.69
CA LYS A 75 -6.42 -5.07 -14.45
C LYS A 75 -5.43 -4.76 -13.36
N LEU A 76 -5.95 -4.47 -12.17
CA LEU A 76 -5.12 -4.24 -11.00
C LEU A 76 -4.43 -5.53 -10.56
N GLY A 77 -3.09 -5.51 -10.53
CA GLY A 77 -2.22 -6.60 -10.13
C GLY A 77 -1.87 -6.57 -8.64
N GLN A 78 -0.65 -6.97 -8.29
CA GLN A 78 -0.20 -6.89 -6.90
C GLN A 78 0.10 -5.43 -6.53
N ILE A 79 -0.21 -5.07 -5.29
CA ILE A 79 0.18 -3.79 -4.71
C ILE A 79 1.11 -4.06 -3.54
N TYR A 80 2.28 -3.45 -3.60
CA TYR A 80 3.30 -3.51 -2.57
C TYR A 80 3.53 -2.13 -1.97
N GLN A 81 3.86 -2.12 -0.68
CA GLN A 81 4.27 -0.95 0.06
C GLN A 81 5.55 -1.29 0.81
N TYR A 82 6.64 -0.63 0.44
CA TYR A 82 7.94 -0.78 1.08
C TYR A 82 8.13 0.37 2.04
N ILE A 83 8.41 0.05 3.30
CA ILE A 83 8.71 1.05 4.32
C ILE A 83 10.20 0.94 4.63
N ARG A 84 10.86 2.09 4.64
CA ARG A 84 12.25 2.27 5.06
C ARG A 84 12.29 3.25 6.21
N ILE A 85 12.47 2.74 7.42
CA ILE A 85 12.53 3.57 8.63
C ILE A 85 13.79 4.44 8.62
N GLN A 86 14.92 3.91 8.16
CA GLN A 86 16.21 4.63 8.18
C GLN A 86 16.16 5.94 7.38
N THR A 87 15.40 5.97 6.30
CA THR A 87 15.28 7.12 5.40
C THR A 87 13.93 7.83 5.52
N ASN A 88 13.05 7.36 6.40
CA ASN A 88 11.65 7.79 6.50
C ASN A 88 10.93 7.78 5.13
N SER A 89 11.21 6.77 4.30
CA SER A 89 10.63 6.64 2.97
C SER A 89 9.55 5.55 2.93
N VAL A 90 8.51 5.80 2.15
CA VAL A 90 7.53 4.78 1.75
C VAL A 90 7.41 4.75 0.23
N TYR A 91 7.46 3.55 -0.33
CA TYR A 91 7.31 3.31 -1.76
C TYR A 91 6.07 2.44 -1.98
N ASN A 92 5.06 3.00 -2.64
CA ASN A 92 3.92 2.24 -3.11
C ASN A 92 4.17 1.81 -4.55
N ILE A 93 3.98 0.53 -4.85
CA ILE A 93 4.12 -0.02 -6.20
C ILE A 93 2.85 -0.80 -6.50
N ALA A 94 2.12 -0.38 -7.53
CA ALA A 94 1.00 -1.11 -8.08
C ALA A 94 1.40 -1.67 -9.45
N GLU A 95 1.36 -2.99 -9.57
CA GLU A 95 1.46 -3.66 -10.86
C GLU A 95 0.10 -3.62 -11.55
N VAL A 96 0.09 -3.32 -12.84
CA VAL A 96 -1.13 -3.28 -13.64
C VAL A 96 -0.92 -4.14 -14.89
N TYR A 97 -1.76 -5.16 -15.03
CA TYR A 97 -1.71 -6.06 -16.17
C TYR A 97 -2.60 -5.53 -17.29
N GLY A 98 -2.04 -5.39 -18.48
CA GLY A 98 -2.75 -4.96 -19.69
C GLY A 98 -2.93 -6.10 -20.70
N LEU A 99 -3.05 -5.73 -21.98
CA LEU A 99 -2.81 -6.67 -23.09
C LEU A 99 -1.39 -7.26 -23.00
N PRO A 100 -1.12 -8.42 -23.65
CA PRO A 100 0.24 -8.97 -23.70
C PRO A 100 1.25 -7.89 -24.14
N LEU A 101 2.37 -7.78 -23.42
CA LEU A 101 3.44 -6.78 -23.62
C LEU A 101 3.10 -5.35 -23.16
N LEU A 102 1.90 -5.10 -22.63
CA LEU A 102 1.47 -3.82 -22.05
C LEU A 102 1.37 -3.87 -20.52
N GLU A 103 2.19 -4.70 -19.88
CA GLU A 103 2.33 -4.70 -18.41
C GLU A 103 2.92 -3.35 -17.98
N SER A 104 2.24 -2.69 -17.04
CA SER A 104 2.64 -1.39 -16.52
C SER A 104 2.82 -1.42 -15.01
N ILE A 105 3.56 -0.44 -14.51
CA ILE A 105 3.68 -0.18 -13.08
C ILE A 105 3.34 1.28 -12.81
N VAL A 106 2.75 1.48 -11.64
CA VAL A 106 2.60 2.79 -10.99
C VAL A 106 3.39 2.72 -9.70
N SER A 107 4.38 3.57 -9.54
CA SER A 107 5.15 3.69 -8.31
C SER A 107 5.10 5.10 -7.77
N VAL A 108 4.84 5.23 -6.48
CA VAL A 108 4.82 6.51 -5.77
C VAL A 108 5.81 6.42 -4.61
N ALA A 109 6.82 7.28 -4.65
CA ALA A 109 7.77 7.48 -3.56
C ALA A 109 7.30 8.67 -2.72
N ALA A 110 7.31 8.49 -1.41
CA ALA A 110 6.92 9.50 -0.45
C ALA A 110 7.83 9.46 0.78
N LYS A 111 7.96 10.60 1.45
CA LYS A 111 8.48 10.67 2.81
C LYS A 111 7.35 10.60 3.81
N PHE A 112 7.63 10.05 4.98
CA PHE A 112 6.70 10.11 6.09
C PHE A 112 7.33 10.73 7.33
N GLU A 113 6.50 11.39 8.13
CA GLU A 113 6.90 12.01 9.39
C GLU A 113 5.99 11.48 10.50
N PRO A 114 6.55 10.86 11.56
CA PRO A 114 5.79 10.49 12.74
C PRO A 114 5.11 11.70 13.39
N VAL A 115 3.81 11.60 13.64
CA VAL A 115 3.02 12.62 14.36
C VAL A 115 2.62 12.11 15.74
N SER A 116 2.36 10.81 15.86
CA SER A 116 2.09 10.13 17.12
C SER A 116 2.54 8.67 17.03
N GLY A 117 2.38 7.91 18.11
CA GLY A 117 2.67 6.47 18.11
C GLY A 117 1.88 5.66 17.07
N ARG A 118 0.81 6.21 16.49
CA ARG A 118 -0.02 5.56 15.46
C ARG A 118 -0.07 6.33 14.14
N ARG A 119 0.08 7.65 14.15
CA ARG A 119 -0.12 8.50 12.96
C ARG A 119 1.20 8.90 12.31
N ILE A 120 1.25 8.77 10.99
CA ILE A 120 2.29 9.38 10.15
C ILE A 120 1.66 10.37 9.17
N ASN A 121 2.32 11.50 8.94
CA ASN A 121 2.06 12.33 7.78
C ASN A 121 2.84 11.78 6.60
N VAL A 122 2.28 11.86 5.39
CA VAL A 122 2.89 11.38 4.15
C VAL A 122 3.00 12.55 3.18
N LYS A 123 4.19 12.76 2.64
CA LYS A 123 4.51 13.77 1.63
C LYS A 123 4.97 13.06 0.36
N PHE A 124 4.14 13.10 -0.67
CA PHE A 124 4.48 12.48 -1.94
C PHE A 124 5.54 13.30 -2.67
N GLU A 125 6.63 12.65 -3.09
CA GLU A 125 7.78 13.33 -3.71
C GLU A 125 7.87 13.05 -5.21
N ARG A 126 7.56 11.82 -5.62
CA ARG A 126 7.79 11.35 -6.99
C ARG A 126 6.78 10.29 -7.38
N SER A 127 6.21 10.44 -8.57
CA SER A 127 5.35 9.43 -9.19
C SER A 127 5.97 8.96 -10.49
N ILE A 128 6.05 7.65 -10.67
CA ILE A 128 6.63 6.98 -11.84
C ILE A 128 5.57 6.05 -12.42
N ILE A 129 5.17 6.30 -13.66
CA ILE A 129 4.21 5.49 -14.40
C ILE A 129 4.82 5.08 -15.74
N GLY A 130 4.81 3.79 -16.04
CA GLY A 130 5.27 3.33 -17.34
C GLY A 130 5.18 1.82 -17.53
N LEU A 131 5.56 1.38 -18.73
CA LEU A 131 5.59 -0.03 -19.09
C LEU A 131 6.75 -0.74 -18.40
N GLN A 132 6.50 -1.90 -17.81
CA GLN A 132 7.49 -2.69 -17.09
C GLN A 132 8.76 -2.92 -17.92
N ARG A 133 8.59 -3.28 -19.19
CA ARG A 133 9.70 -3.55 -20.11
C ARG A 133 10.56 -2.30 -20.39
N LEU A 134 9.94 -1.13 -20.56
CA LEU A 134 10.66 0.12 -20.81
C LEU A 134 11.39 0.61 -19.55
N LEU A 135 10.86 0.31 -18.38
CA LEU A 135 11.45 0.67 -17.09
C LEU A 135 12.53 -0.31 -16.62
N GLY A 136 12.71 -1.44 -17.32
CA GLY A 136 13.57 -2.52 -16.86
C GLY A 136 13.10 -3.10 -15.53
N TYR A 137 11.79 -3.07 -15.26
CA TYR A 137 11.19 -3.62 -14.05
C TYR A 137 11.37 -5.13 -14.04
N SER A 138 12.07 -5.64 -13.01
CA SER A 138 12.33 -7.07 -12.83
C SER A 138 11.75 -7.57 -11.50
N SER A 139 11.91 -6.78 -10.43
CA SER A 139 11.27 -7.00 -9.15
C SER A 139 11.01 -5.65 -8.45
N PRO A 140 10.07 -5.57 -7.50
CA PRO A 140 9.85 -4.33 -6.77
C PRO A 140 11.08 -3.91 -5.94
N GLU A 141 11.85 -4.86 -5.37
CA GLU A 141 13.08 -4.56 -4.63
C GLU A 141 14.13 -3.84 -5.49
N THR A 142 14.43 -4.40 -6.68
CA THR A 142 15.43 -3.83 -7.59
C THR A 142 14.98 -2.48 -8.13
N PHE A 143 13.67 -2.32 -8.36
CA PHE A 143 13.10 -1.06 -8.79
C PHE A 143 13.23 0.04 -7.73
N ILE A 144 12.98 -0.28 -6.45
CA ILE A 144 13.15 0.68 -5.35
C ILE A 144 14.61 1.07 -5.18
N GLN A 145 15.54 0.12 -5.26
CA GLN A 145 16.97 0.44 -5.21
C GLN A 145 17.37 1.41 -6.32
N GLN A 146 16.79 1.28 -7.52
CA GLN A 146 17.01 2.24 -8.61
C GLN A 146 16.43 3.62 -8.32
N ILE A 147 15.24 3.69 -7.71
CA ILE A 147 14.63 4.96 -7.27
C ILE A 147 15.51 5.63 -6.22
N GLU A 148 15.95 4.87 -5.20
CA GLU A 148 16.83 5.32 -4.12
C GLU A 148 18.20 5.79 -4.65
N ALA A 149 18.74 5.13 -5.67
CA ALA A 149 19.95 5.53 -6.38
C ALA A 149 19.76 6.77 -7.28
N GLY A 150 18.56 7.36 -7.33
CA GLY A 150 18.28 8.57 -8.11
C GLY A 150 18.19 8.35 -9.61
N LYS A 151 18.02 7.10 -10.07
CA LYS A 151 17.83 6.80 -11.50
C LYS A 151 16.62 7.55 -12.01
N LYS A 152 16.79 8.30 -13.10
CA LYS A 152 15.67 8.89 -13.85
C LYS A 152 15.13 7.86 -14.81
N PHE A 153 13.81 7.71 -14.84
CA PHE A 153 13.16 6.76 -15.73
C PHE A 153 12.65 7.49 -16.97
N THR A 154 12.64 6.83 -18.12
CA THR A 154 12.02 7.34 -19.37
C THR A 154 10.48 7.32 -19.32
N ALA A 155 9.92 7.20 -18.12
CA ALA A 155 8.49 7.14 -17.83
C ALA A 155 7.86 8.55 -17.73
N ILE A 156 6.54 8.57 -17.52
CA ILE A 156 5.85 9.66 -16.84
C ILE A 156 6.42 9.70 -15.40
N ASP A 157 7.49 10.46 -15.23
CA ASP A 157 8.28 10.59 -14.00
C ASP A 157 8.23 12.06 -13.57
N PHE A 158 7.20 12.40 -12.80
CA PHE A 158 6.95 13.77 -12.38
C PHE A 158 7.23 13.93 -10.89
N ALA A 159 7.96 14.98 -10.56
CA ALA A 159 8.06 15.47 -9.18
C ALA A 159 6.66 15.96 -8.77
N LEU A 160 6.20 15.51 -7.61
CA LEU A 160 4.94 15.96 -7.06
C LEU A 160 5.19 17.18 -6.17
N ASN A 161 4.37 18.22 -6.32
CA ASN A 161 4.40 19.35 -5.40
C ASN A 161 3.90 18.87 -4.03
N SER A 162 4.83 18.60 -3.13
CA SER A 162 4.56 18.11 -1.77
C SER A 162 3.72 19.08 -0.93
N ASN A 163 3.59 20.35 -1.34
CA ASN A 163 2.70 21.33 -0.71
C ASN A 163 1.21 21.10 -1.05
N GLU A 164 0.90 20.43 -2.16
CA GLU A 164 -0.49 20.20 -2.61
C GLU A 164 -0.92 18.74 -2.39
N GLN A 165 0.01 17.81 -2.30
CA GLN A 165 -0.25 16.37 -2.14
C GLN A 165 0.29 15.86 -0.80
N GLN A 166 -0.47 16.15 0.26
CA GLN A 166 -0.22 15.68 1.62
C GLN A 166 -1.34 14.75 2.06
N GLY A 167 -0.97 13.70 2.78
CA GLY A 167 -1.91 12.78 3.41
C GLY A 167 -1.46 12.44 4.81
N TRP A 168 -2.32 11.73 5.53
CA TRP A 168 -1.94 11.06 6.77
C TRP A 168 -2.42 9.62 6.72
N LEU A 169 -1.70 8.77 7.44
CA LEU A 169 -2.01 7.36 7.61
C LEU A 169 -1.92 7.03 9.09
N ASP A 170 -2.98 6.47 9.65
CA ASP A 170 -2.94 5.83 10.95
C ASP A 170 -2.59 4.36 10.77
N ILE A 171 -1.55 3.89 11.45
CA ILE A 171 -1.25 2.47 11.61
C ILE A 171 -2.00 2.02 12.86
N THR A 172 -3.10 1.29 12.64
CA THR A 172 -4.05 0.95 13.69
C THR A 172 -3.85 -0.44 14.27
N TYR A 173 -3.20 -1.33 13.51
CA TYR A 173 -2.76 -2.66 13.95
C TYR A 173 -1.40 -2.98 13.35
N LEU A 174 -0.49 -3.57 14.15
CA LEU A 174 0.79 -4.07 13.67
C LEU A 174 1.20 -5.31 14.47
N ASP A 175 1.46 -6.41 13.75
CA ASP A 175 2.14 -7.59 14.27
C ASP A 175 3.27 -8.03 13.31
N ASN A 176 3.87 -9.19 13.57
CA ASN A 176 4.98 -9.73 12.77
C ASN A 176 4.69 -9.89 11.27
N ASN A 177 3.43 -10.09 10.87
CA ASN A 177 3.08 -10.40 9.48
C ASN A 177 1.78 -9.76 8.97
N LEU A 178 1.12 -8.91 9.74
CA LEU A 178 -0.07 -8.15 9.36
C LEU A 178 0.01 -6.72 9.87
N ARG A 179 -0.38 -5.79 9.00
CA ARG A 179 -0.53 -4.38 9.30
C ARG A 179 -1.88 -3.89 8.79
N ILE A 180 -2.55 -3.08 9.59
CA ILE A 180 -3.77 -2.37 9.19
C ILE A 180 -3.51 -0.89 9.27
N GLY A 181 -3.85 -0.19 8.18
CA GLY A 181 -3.76 1.25 8.08
C GLY A 181 -5.09 1.90 7.73
N ARG A 182 -5.31 3.12 8.20
CA ARG A 182 -6.45 3.98 7.84
C ARG A 182 -5.96 5.29 7.27
N GLY A 183 -6.36 5.60 6.04
CA GLY A 183 -5.97 6.81 5.34
C GLY A 183 -6.91 7.99 5.58
N ASN A 184 -6.44 9.17 5.22
CA ASN A 184 -7.15 10.46 5.32
C ASN A 184 -8.51 10.51 4.60
N GLU A 185 -8.72 9.69 3.57
CA GLU A 185 -10.00 9.60 2.84
C GLU A 185 -10.97 8.56 3.42
N GLY A 186 -10.75 8.10 4.66
CA GLY A 186 -11.55 7.02 5.26
C GLY A 186 -11.29 5.64 4.67
N SER A 187 -10.24 5.50 3.86
CA SER A 187 -9.81 4.24 3.26
C SER A 187 -9.15 3.34 4.31
N VAL A 188 -9.39 2.03 4.23
CA VAL A 188 -8.71 1.02 5.04
C VAL A 188 -7.75 0.23 4.15
N PHE A 189 -6.61 -0.16 4.70
CA PHE A 189 -5.59 -0.96 4.04
C PHE A 189 -5.21 -2.11 4.95
N VAL A 190 -5.38 -3.34 4.48
CA VAL A 190 -4.89 -4.54 5.17
C VAL A 190 -3.72 -5.08 4.36
N LEU A 191 -2.55 -5.15 4.99
CA LEU A 191 -1.33 -5.59 4.35
C LEU A 191 -0.70 -6.75 5.12
N ILE A 192 -0.13 -7.69 4.38
CA ILE A 192 0.68 -8.77 4.96
C ILE A 192 2.15 -8.54 4.67
N LYS A 193 3.03 -8.98 5.57
CA LYS A 193 4.48 -8.90 5.33
C LYS A 193 4.85 -9.88 4.20
N ALA A 194 5.59 -9.40 3.21
CA ALA A 194 5.98 -10.13 2.00
C ALA A 194 7.40 -10.66 2.09
#